data_AF-A0A7R9ZUH8-F1
#
_entry.id   AF-A0A7R9ZUH8-F1
#
_cell.length_a   1.000
_cell.length_b   1.000
_cell.length_c   1.000
_cell.angle_alpha   90.00
_cell.angle_beta   90.00
_cell.angle_gamma   90.00
#
_symmetry.space_group_name_H-M   'P 1'
#
loop_
_entity.id
_entity.type
_entity.pdbx_description
1 polymer ?
#
loop_
_entity_poly.entity_id
_entity_poly.type
_entity_poly.pdbx_seq_one_letter_code
_entity_poly.pdbx_strand_id
1 'polypeptide(L)'
;GESLLAAARRETLEEGGVAVRVVGVLRFMVNGLQSREQPCPRIVLQVEPEDEAAVQPKSVPDWESAGALWAEAGAVGLLDEDCFRSPDPQKLFPRVAAGRLQALPVDTPAFRRFDDLIVRLTSGGRLKEGEFGREWAALRKAYPPEMFLER
;
A
#
# COMPACT_ATOMS: atom_id res chain seq x y z
N GLY A 1 8.68 -15.20 5.37
CA GLY A 1 8.37 -13.78 5.26
C GLY A 1 7.44 -13.59 4.10
N GLU A 2 6.72 -12.49 4.09
CA GLU A 2 5.67 -12.22 3.10
C GLU A 2 6.08 -11.02 2.24
N SER A 3 5.77 -11.08 0.95
CA SER A 3 5.95 -9.96 0.03
C SER A 3 4.87 -8.90 0.23
N LEU A 4 5.14 -7.66 -0.11
CA LEU A 4 4.17 -6.55 -0.12
C LEU A 4 2.93 -6.90 -0.96
N LEU A 5 3.12 -7.58 -2.09
CA LEU A 5 2.01 -7.94 -2.98
C LEU A 5 1.14 -9.05 -2.40
N ALA A 6 1.75 -10.09 -1.82
CA ALA A 6 1.01 -11.15 -1.13
C ALA A 6 0.27 -10.63 0.10
N ALA A 7 0.94 -9.82 0.92
CA ALA A 7 0.33 -9.18 2.08
C ALA A 7 -0.88 -8.34 1.67
N ALA A 8 -0.76 -7.48 0.64
CA ALA A 8 -1.88 -6.68 0.19
C ALA A 8 -3.09 -7.51 -0.26
N ARG A 9 -2.88 -8.65 -0.91
CA ARG A 9 -3.97 -9.56 -1.30
C ARG A 9 -4.60 -10.24 -0.10
N ARG A 10 -3.79 -10.77 0.82
CA ARG A 10 -4.26 -11.44 2.04
C ARG A 10 -5.04 -10.47 2.93
N GLU A 11 -4.46 -9.33 3.25
CA GLU A 11 -5.08 -8.30 4.11
C GLU A 11 -6.40 -7.76 3.50
N THR A 12 -6.45 -7.52 2.19
CA THR A 12 -7.69 -7.06 1.53
C THR A 12 -8.79 -8.14 1.58
N LEU A 13 -8.41 -9.41 1.52
CA LEU A 13 -9.36 -10.52 1.65
C LEU A 13 -9.83 -10.68 3.11
N GLU A 14 -8.91 -10.65 4.08
CA GLU A 14 -9.20 -10.85 5.50
C GLU A 14 -10.01 -9.69 6.10
N GLU A 15 -9.60 -8.44 5.88
CA GLU A 15 -10.29 -7.25 6.41
C GLU A 15 -11.44 -6.78 5.51
N GLY A 16 -11.26 -6.83 4.19
CA GLY A 16 -12.22 -6.30 3.23
C GLY A 16 -13.22 -7.31 2.69
N GLY A 17 -12.92 -8.61 2.80
CA GLY A 17 -13.71 -9.69 2.19
C GLY A 17 -13.53 -9.80 0.67
N VAL A 18 -12.56 -9.10 0.08
CA VAL A 18 -12.44 -8.97 -1.37
C VAL A 18 -11.13 -9.57 -1.87
N ALA A 19 -11.23 -10.60 -2.71
CA ALA A 19 -10.10 -11.10 -3.48
C ALA A 19 -9.72 -10.09 -4.58
N VAL A 20 -8.44 -9.73 -4.62
CA VAL A 20 -7.94 -8.67 -5.51
C VAL A 20 -6.67 -9.05 -6.27
N ARG A 21 -6.50 -8.43 -7.44
CA ARG A 21 -5.21 -8.35 -8.14
C ARG A 21 -4.62 -6.96 -7.97
N VAL A 22 -3.30 -6.91 -7.84
CA VAL A 22 -2.56 -5.64 -7.76
C VAL A 22 -2.39 -5.06 -9.15
N VAL A 23 -2.83 -3.81 -9.33
CA VAL A 23 -2.67 -3.04 -10.57
C VAL A 23 -1.30 -2.36 -10.59
N GLY A 24 -0.90 -1.79 -9.46
CA GLY A 24 0.38 -1.10 -9.35
C GLY A 24 0.54 -0.37 -8.01
N VAL A 25 1.57 0.46 -7.93
CA VAL A 25 1.89 1.27 -6.75
C VAL A 25 1.46 2.72 -6.96
N LEU A 26 0.85 3.33 -5.93
CA LEU A 26 0.42 4.73 -5.91
C LEU A 26 1.35 5.62 -5.08
N ARG A 27 1.93 5.07 -4.00
CA ARG A 27 2.75 5.85 -3.08
C ARG A 27 3.73 4.98 -2.30
N PHE A 28 4.92 5.51 -2.09
CA PHE A 28 5.94 4.99 -1.19
C PHE A 28 6.09 5.93 0.00
N MET A 29 6.08 5.37 1.20
CA MET A 29 6.32 6.12 2.43
C MET A 29 7.30 5.37 3.30
N VAL A 30 8.03 6.10 4.12
CA VAL A 30 8.91 5.52 5.12
C VAL A 30 8.92 6.42 6.33
N ASN A 31 8.67 5.82 7.50
CA ASN A 31 8.88 6.47 8.78
C ASN A 31 10.27 6.10 9.29
N GLY A 32 10.87 7.01 10.05
CA GLY A 32 12.10 6.73 10.80
C GLY A 32 13.38 6.71 9.96
N LEU A 33 13.32 7.08 8.67
CA LEU A 33 14.49 7.14 7.79
C LEU A 33 15.58 8.11 8.31
N GLN A 34 15.16 9.16 9.01
CA GLN A 34 16.04 10.19 9.61
C GLN A 34 16.24 9.99 11.14
N SER A 35 15.69 8.92 11.71
CA SER A 35 15.70 8.66 13.15
C SER A 35 16.67 7.52 13.51
N ARG A 36 16.88 7.27 14.81
CA ARG A 36 17.56 6.05 15.28
C ARG A 36 16.65 4.81 15.28
N GLU A 37 15.37 4.99 14.96
CA GLU A 37 14.41 3.89 14.84
C GLU A 37 14.64 3.10 13.56
N GLN A 38 14.16 1.85 13.55
CA GLN A 38 14.24 1.05 12.34
C GLN A 38 13.30 1.63 11.27
N PRO A 39 13.75 1.77 10.01
CA PRO A 39 12.89 2.25 8.93
C PRO A 39 11.63 1.39 8.80
N CYS A 40 10.48 2.04 8.79
CA CYS A 40 9.18 1.38 8.66
C CYS A 40 8.52 1.85 7.34
N PRO A 41 8.67 1.09 6.25
CA PRO A 41 8.06 1.45 4.98
C PRO A 41 6.55 1.19 4.99
N ARG A 42 5.79 2.07 4.34
CA ARG A 42 4.36 1.90 4.06
C ARG A 42 4.11 2.20 2.59
N ILE A 43 3.59 1.20 1.87
CA ILE A 43 3.34 1.27 0.43
C ILE A 43 1.84 1.29 0.20
N VAL A 44 1.36 2.20 -0.65
CA VAL A 44 -0.05 2.23 -1.08
C VAL A 44 -0.12 1.63 -2.48
N LEU A 45 -0.88 0.54 -2.61
CA LEU A 45 -1.09 -0.16 -3.86
C LEU A 45 -2.49 0.14 -4.39
N GLN A 46 -2.63 0.23 -5.71
CA GLN A 46 -3.91 0.16 -6.37
C GLN A 46 -4.21 -1.30 -6.67
N VAL A 47 -5.42 -1.72 -6.35
CA VAL A 47 -5.92 -3.07 -6.55
C VAL A 47 -7.29 -3.01 -7.23
N GLU A 48 -7.65 -4.09 -7.90
CA GLU A 48 -8.98 -4.28 -8.48
C GLU A 48 -9.48 -5.69 -8.12
N PRO A 49 -10.80 -5.89 -7.94
CA PRO A 49 -11.36 -7.21 -7.69
C PRO A 49 -10.95 -8.23 -8.76
N GLU A 50 -10.73 -9.48 -8.35
CA GLU A 50 -10.49 -10.57 -9.32
C GLU A 50 -11.78 -10.94 -10.08
N ASP A 51 -12.94 -10.82 -9.43
CA ASP A 51 -14.27 -11.03 -10.01
C ASP A 51 -15.21 -9.90 -9.55
N GLU A 52 -15.46 -8.93 -10.42
CA GLU A 52 -16.35 -7.79 -10.13
C GLU A 52 -17.82 -8.20 -9.94
N ALA A 53 -18.26 -9.31 -10.51
CA ALA A 53 -19.66 -9.74 -10.45
C ALA A 53 -20.00 -10.47 -9.14
N ALA A 54 -19.02 -11.16 -8.56
CA ALA A 54 -19.19 -11.94 -7.33
C ALA A 54 -18.71 -11.21 -6.06
N VAL A 55 -18.17 -9.99 -6.18
CA VAL A 55 -17.52 -9.33 -5.06
C VAL A 55 -18.51 -8.86 -3.99
N GLN A 56 -18.36 -9.38 -2.77
CA GLN A 56 -19.14 -8.98 -1.61
C GLN A 56 -18.19 -8.51 -0.52
N PRO A 57 -18.31 -7.24 -0.06
CA PRO A 57 -17.48 -6.77 1.02
C PRO A 57 -17.85 -7.49 2.32
N LYS A 58 -16.89 -7.61 3.22
CA LYS A 58 -17.09 -8.24 4.53
C LYS A 58 -18.22 -7.56 5.30
N SER A 59 -19.21 -8.34 5.70
CA SER A 59 -20.41 -7.84 6.42
C SER A 59 -20.47 -8.24 7.89
N VAL A 60 -19.63 -9.19 8.32
CA VAL A 60 -19.58 -9.66 9.70
C VAL A 60 -18.34 -9.09 10.39
N PRO A 61 -18.50 -8.28 11.45
CA PRO A 61 -17.39 -7.77 12.24
C PRO A 61 -16.56 -8.87 12.91
N ASP A 62 -15.28 -8.61 13.10
CA ASP A 62 -14.37 -9.44 13.89
C ASP A 62 -13.31 -8.59 14.60
N TRP A 63 -12.22 -9.23 15.04
CA TRP A 63 -11.14 -8.57 15.78
C TRP A 63 -10.34 -7.57 14.93
N GLU A 64 -10.36 -7.72 13.60
CA GLU A 64 -9.55 -6.92 12.69
C GLU A 64 -10.35 -5.74 12.12
N SER A 65 -11.65 -5.95 11.87
CA SER A 65 -12.49 -5.00 11.14
C SER A 65 -13.95 -5.00 11.59
N ALA A 66 -14.62 -3.85 11.48
CA ALA A 66 -16.06 -3.72 11.72
C ALA A 66 -16.92 -4.08 10.48
N GLY A 67 -16.30 -4.61 9.42
CA GLY A 67 -16.89 -4.78 8.09
C GLY A 67 -16.37 -3.78 7.07
N ALA A 68 -16.82 -3.94 5.83
CA ALA A 68 -16.43 -3.15 4.67
C ALA A 68 -17.67 -2.82 3.82
N LEU A 69 -17.55 -1.77 3.01
CA LEU A 69 -18.59 -1.36 2.07
C LEU A 69 -17.97 -0.80 0.78
N TRP A 70 -18.74 -0.84 -0.29
CA TRP A 70 -18.43 -0.11 -1.51
C TRP A 70 -18.85 1.35 -1.35
N ALA A 71 -17.94 2.27 -1.64
CA ALA A 71 -18.20 3.69 -1.63
C ALA A 71 -17.76 4.32 -2.96
N GLU A 72 -18.60 5.20 -3.47
CA GLU A 72 -18.22 6.09 -4.56
C GLU A 72 -17.09 7.02 -4.11
N ALA A 73 -16.12 7.29 -4.99
CA ALA A 73 -15.00 8.18 -4.67
C ALA A 73 -15.46 9.58 -4.23
N GLY A 74 -16.58 10.06 -4.77
CA GLY A 74 -17.21 11.32 -4.35
C GLY A 74 -17.75 11.28 -2.92
N ALA A 75 -18.30 10.14 -2.48
CA ALA A 75 -18.81 9.97 -1.12
C ALA A 75 -17.67 9.97 -0.08
N VAL A 76 -16.53 9.37 -0.42
CA VAL A 76 -15.31 9.42 0.41
C VAL A 76 -14.85 10.88 0.61
N GLY A 77 -15.02 11.74 -0.40
CA GLY A 77 -14.69 13.16 -0.32
C GLY A 77 -15.58 13.99 0.60
N LEU A 78 -16.73 13.46 1.04
CA LEU A 78 -17.63 14.12 2.01
C LEU A 78 -17.27 13.83 3.46
N LEU A 79 -16.36 12.89 3.72
CA LEU A 79 -15.93 12.51 5.06
C LEU A 79 -14.78 13.40 5.54
N ASP A 80 -14.75 13.67 6.84
CA ASP A 80 -13.69 14.46 7.49
C ASP A 80 -12.41 13.63 7.69
N GLU A 81 -11.26 14.30 7.86
CA GLU A 81 -9.96 13.61 8.08
C GLU A 81 -10.01 12.68 9.31
N ASP A 82 -10.75 13.06 10.36
CA ASP A 82 -10.93 12.29 11.59
C ASP A 82 -11.75 11.00 11.37
N CYS A 83 -12.45 10.87 10.24
CA CYS A 83 -13.11 9.62 9.84
C CYS A 83 -12.11 8.56 9.34
N PHE A 84 -10.85 8.92 9.11
CA PHE A 84 -9.84 8.02 8.57
C PHE A 84 -8.66 7.81 9.53
N ARG A 85 -8.10 6.59 9.54
CA ARG A 85 -6.85 6.30 10.26
C ARG A 85 -5.62 6.98 9.62
N SER A 86 -5.72 7.42 8.37
CA SER A 86 -4.71 8.22 7.69
C SER A 86 -5.38 9.15 6.67
N PRO A 87 -4.75 10.28 6.29
CA PRO A 87 -5.33 11.19 5.30
C PRO A 87 -5.24 10.66 3.86
N ASP A 88 -4.80 9.41 3.67
CA ASP A 88 -4.55 8.87 2.33
C ASP A 88 -5.83 8.63 1.53
N PRO A 89 -6.93 8.05 2.06
CA PRO A 89 -8.16 7.86 1.30
C PRO A 89 -8.69 9.17 0.69
N GLN A 90 -8.80 10.23 1.51
CA GLN A 90 -9.28 11.53 1.05
C GLN A 90 -8.34 12.20 0.03
N LYS A 91 -7.02 11.99 0.16
CA LYS A 91 -6.02 12.58 -0.76
C LYS A 91 -5.83 11.79 -2.06
N LEU A 92 -5.98 10.46 -2.00
CA LEU A 92 -5.65 9.56 -3.11
C LEU A 92 -6.87 9.18 -3.92
N PHE A 93 -7.97 8.77 -3.29
CA PHE A 93 -9.10 8.15 -4.00
C PHE A 93 -9.73 9.09 -5.02
N PRO A 94 -10.00 10.37 -4.73
CA PRO A 94 -10.54 11.31 -5.72
C PRO A 94 -9.59 11.53 -6.91
N ARG A 95 -8.27 11.47 -6.68
CA ARG A 95 -7.27 11.66 -7.75
C ARG A 95 -7.17 10.44 -8.65
N VAL A 96 -7.26 9.24 -8.08
CA VAL A 96 -7.32 7.98 -8.84
C VAL A 96 -8.59 7.95 -9.68
N ALA A 97 -9.75 8.21 -9.06
CA ALA A 97 -11.04 8.24 -9.76
C ALA A 97 -11.09 9.27 -10.90
N ALA A 98 -10.44 10.43 -10.73
CA ALA A 98 -10.33 11.46 -11.76
C ALA A 98 -9.22 11.19 -12.82
N GLY A 99 -8.50 10.05 -12.73
CA GLY A 99 -7.38 9.72 -13.62
C GLY A 99 -6.14 10.60 -13.46
N ARG A 100 -6.07 11.43 -12.39
CA ARG A 100 -4.96 12.36 -12.09
C ARG A 100 -3.83 11.72 -11.29
N LEU A 101 -4.04 10.51 -10.80
CA LEU A 101 -3.02 9.68 -10.18
C LEU A 101 -3.17 8.28 -10.75
N GLN A 102 -2.11 7.79 -11.40
CA GLN A 102 -2.08 6.47 -12.01
C GLN A 102 -1.12 5.58 -11.24
N ALA A 103 -1.52 4.33 -11.03
CA ALA A 103 -0.63 3.34 -10.44
C ALA A 103 0.52 3.02 -11.40
N LEU A 104 1.73 2.92 -10.87
CA LEU A 104 2.92 2.55 -11.62
C LEU A 104 3.26 1.06 -11.45
N PRO A 105 3.99 0.46 -12.39
CA PRO A 105 4.24 -0.98 -12.38
C PRO A 105 4.97 -1.44 -11.13
N VAL A 106 4.61 -2.62 -10.61
CA VAL A 106 5.26 -3.30 -9.48
C VAL A 106 6.31 -4.32 -9.93
N ASP A 107 6.49 -4.49 -11.23
CA ASP A 107 7.39 -5.48 -11.82
C ASP A 107 8.77 -4.89 -12.16
N THR A 108 9.03 -3.64 -11.79
CA THR A 108 10.33 -3.01 -11.99
C THR A 108 11.43 -3.72 -11.20
N PRO A 109 12.69 -3.74 -11.70
CA PRO A 109 13.79 -4.33 -10.95
C PRO A 109 14.00 -3.70 -9.56
N ALA A 110 13.72 -2.40 -9.41
CA ALA A 110 13.84 -1.72 -8.12
C ALA A 110 12.78 -2.17 -7.12
N PHE A 111 11.52 -2.31 -7.55
CA PHE A 111 10.45 -2.80 -6.70
C PHE A 111 10.70 -4.23 -6.25
N ARG A 112 11.06 -5.14 -7.17
CA ARG A 112 11.33 -6.54 -6.84
C ARG A 112 12.43 -6.68 -5.79
N ARG A 113 13.55 -5.96 -5.93
CA ARG A 113 14.63 -5.99 -4.92
C ARG A 113 14.18 -5.46 -3.56
N PHE A 114 13.37 -4.39 -3.56
CA PHE A 114 12.83 -3.86 -2.32
C PHE A 114 11.86 -4.86 -1.67
N ASP A 115 11.00 -5.51 -2.46
CA ASP A 115 10.08 -6.53 -2.00
C ASP A 115 10.82 -7.77 -1.45
N ASP A 116 11.88 -8.23 -2.13
CA ASP A 116 12.77 -9.30 -1.66
C ASP A 116 13.43 -8.94 -0.31
N LEU A 117 13.82 -7.67 -0.13
CA LEU A 117 14.31 -7.16 1.15
C LEU A 117 13.22 -7.29 2.23
N ILE A 118 11.99 -6.87 1.96
CA ILE A 118 10.86 -6.99 2.90
C ILE A 118 10.58 -8.46 3.24
N VAL A 119 10.51 -9.36 2.24
CA VAL A 119 10.33 -10.80 2.45
C VAL A 119 11.39 -11.35 3.39
N ARG A 120 12.66 -10.97 3.18
CA ARG A 120 13.76 -11.44 4.00
C ARG A 120 13.67 -10.90 5.43
N LEU A 121 13.39 -9.62 5.62
CA LEU A 121 13.27 -9.01 6.94
C LEU A 121 12.10 -9.60 7.74
N THR A 122 10.94 -9.78 7.10
CA THR A 122 9.76 -10.41 7.72
C THR A 122 9.93 -11.91 7.96
N SER A 123 10.98 -12.54 7.40
CA SER A 123 11.38 -13.92 7.73
C SER A 123 12.32 -14.01 8.95
N GLY A 124 12.58 -12.90 9.66
CA GLY A 124 13.56 -12.83 10.73
C GLY A 124 15.00 -12.58 10.26
N GLY A 125 15.18 -12.23 8.98
CA GLY A 125 16.48 -11.81 8.46
C GLY A 125 16.95 -10.50 9.08
N ARG A 126 18.26 -10.34 9.25
CA ARG A 126 18.85 -9.10 9.76
C ARG A 126 19.05 -8.07 8.66
N LEU A 127 18.71 -6.81 8.95
CA LEU A 127 19.03 -5.69 8.06
C LEU A 127 20.53 -5.40 8.12
N LYS A 128 21.21 -5.38 6.97
CA LYS A 128 22.62 -4.98 6.91
C LYS A 128 22.75 -3.47 6.91
N GLU A 129 23.87 -2.97 7.41
CA GLU A 129 24.13 -1.53 7.45
C GLU A 129 24.03 -0.89 6.04
N GLY A 130 23.27 0.20 5.96
CA GLY A 130 22.99 0.96 4.73
C GLY A 130 22.15 0.23 3.68
N GLU A 131 21.75 -1.02 3.90
CA GLU A 131 21.02 -1.82 2.91
C GLU A 131 19.65 -1.25 2.58
N PHE A 132 18.88 -0.88 3.61
CA PHE A 132 17.59 -0.24 3.41
C PHE A 132 17.73 1.06 2.60
N GLY A 133 18.68 1.91 2.97
CA GLY A 133 18.92 3.19 2.29
C GLY A 133 19.29 3.01 0.82
N ARG A 134 20.07 1.97 0.49
CA ARG A 134 20.40 1.64 -0.91
C ARG A 134 19.18 1.22 -1.71
N GLU A 135 18.36 0.30 -1.19
CA GLU A 135 17.15 -0.15 -1.92
C GLU A 135 16.10 0.96 -2.00
N TRP A 136 15.96 1.79 -0.96
CA TRP A 136 15.10 2.98 -0.98
C TRP A 136 15.55 4.01 -2.02
N ALA A 137 16.85 4.29 -2.10
CA ALA A 137 17.39 5.18 -3.13
C ALA A 137 17.18 4.62 -4.55
N ALA A 138 17.25 3.29 -4.71
CA ALA A 138 16.95 2.66 -5.99
C ALA A 138 15.47 2.80 -6.39
N LEU A 139 14.54 2.70 -5.44
CA LEU A 139 13.13 3.03 -5.67
C LEU A 139 12.98 4.49 -6.10
N ARG A 140 13.59 5.43 -5.38
CA ARG A 140 13.53 6.88 -5.71
C ARG A 140 14.06 7.22 -7.09
N LYS A 141 14.97 6.40 -7.63
CA LYS A 141 15.46 6.54 -9.00
C LYS A 141 14.52 5.93 -10.04
N ALA A 142 13.77 4.91 -9.68
CA ALA A 142 12.90 4.16 -10.59
C ALA A 142 11.47 4.74 -10.69
N TYR A 143 11.02 5.47 -9.66
CA TYR A 143 9.67 6.02 -9.58
C TYR A 143 9.71 7.55 -9.50
N PRO A 144 8.66 8.25 -10.00
CA PRO A 144 8.57 9.70 -9.92
C PRO A 144 8.63 10.23 -8.47
N PRO A 145 9.27 11.39 -8.23
CA PRO A 145 9.47 11.92 -6.88
C PRO A 145 8.17 12.19 -6.13
N GLU A 146 7.08 12.54 -6.81
CA GLU A 146 5.76 12.81 -6.23
C GLU A 146 5.10 11.58 -5.58
N MET A 147 5.61 10.38 -5.87
CA MET A 147 5.15 9.14 -5.22
C MET A 147 5.75 8.95 -3.83
N PHE A 148 6.76 9.72 -3.44
CA PHE A 148 7.46 9.55 -2.17
C PHE A 148 6.97 10.57 -1.14
N LEU A 149 6.57 10.07 0.03
CA LEU A 149 6.30 10.89 1.21
C LEU A 149 7.19 10.42 2.35
N GLU A 150 8.17 11.23 2.70
CA GLU A 150 9.04 11.01 3.86
C GLU A 150 8.38 11.68 5.07
N ARG A 151 8.14 10.92 6.14
CA ARG A 151 7.56 11.40 7.39
C ARG A 151 8.51 11.15 8.56
#